data_AF-A0AAQ2JFN3-F1
#
_entry.id   AF-A0AAQ2JFN3-F1
#
_cell.length_a   1.000
_cell.length_b   1.000
_cell.length_c   1.000
_cell.angle_alpha   90.00
_cell.angle_beta   90.00
_cell.angle_gamma   90.00
#
_symmetry.space_group_name_H-M   'P 1'
#
loop_
_entity.id
_entity.type
_entity.pdbx_description
1 polymer ?
#
loop_
_entity_poly.entity_id
_entity_poly.type
_entity_poly.pdbx_seq_one_letter_code
_entity_poly.pdbx_strand_id
1 'polypeptide(L)' 'MANKTHTATIHTNHGDIVVELFGNHAPKTVKNFVG' A
#
# COMPACT_ATOMS: atom_id res chain seq x y z
N MET A 1 -0.20 -10.91 -14.28
CA MET A 1 0.21 -10.61 -12.89
C MET A 1 -0.46 -9.31 -12.44
N ALA A 2 -0.78 -9.17 -11.16
CA ALA A 2 -1.28 -7.90 -10.63
C ALA A 2 -0.11 -6.93 -10.45
N ASN A 3 -0.13 -5.79 -11.16
CA ASN A 3 0.92 -4.77 -11.03
C ASN A 3 0.62 -3.88 -9.82
N LYS A 4 1.60 -3.74 -8.91
CA LYS A 4 1.52 -2.76 -7.81
C LYS A 4 1.54 -1.34 -8.38
N THR A 5 0.79 -0.45 -7.76
CA THR A 5 0.72 0.96 -8.16
C THR A 5 1.35 1.90 -7.14
N HIS A 6 1.42 1.49 -5.86
CA HIS A 6 2.04 2.27 -4.79
C HIS A 6 2.79 1.35 -3.83
N THR A 7 3.74 1.91 -3.10
CA THR A 7 4.42 1.26 -1.96
C THR A 7 4.32 2.20 -0.77
N ALA A 8 3.99 1.63 0.39
CA ALA A 8 3.89 2.39 1.64
C ALA A 8 4.74 1.70 2.71
N THR A 9 5.31 2.51 3.60
CA THR A 9 6.07 2.03 4.75
C THR A 9 5.28 2.36 6.02
N ILE A 10 4.98 1.34 6.80
CA ILE A 10 4.34 1.46 8.10
C ILE A 10 5.43 1.38 9.16
N HIS A 11 5.68 2.49 9.84
CA HIS A 11 6.61 2.55 10.97
C HIS A 11 5.91 2.02 12.22
N THR A 12 6.43 0.94 12.80
CA THR A 12 5.94 0.39 14.07
C THR A 12 7.01 0.52 15.15
N ASN A 13 6.63 0.35 16.41
CA ASN A 13 7.59 0.32 17.52
C ASN A 13 8.53 -0.90 17.48
N HIS A 14 8.27 -1.87 16.60
CA HIS A 14 9.11 -3.05 16.35
C HIS A 14 9.88 -2.97 15.02
N GLY A 15 9.80 -1.83 14.32
CA GLY A 15 10.45 -1.60 13.03
C GLY A 15 9.47 -1.35 11.89
N ASP A 16 10.01 -1.31 10.68
CA ASP A 16 9.28 -0.87 9.49
C ASP A 16 8.69 -2.05 8.71
N ILE A 17 7.45 -1.90 8.26
CA ILE A 17 6.77 -2.85 7.39
C ILE A 17 6.52 -2.19 6.05
N VAL A 18 7.08 -2.77 4.98
CA VAL A 18 6.87 -2.29 3.61
C VAL A 18 5.73 -3.07 2.97
N VAL A 19 4.69 -2.36 2.52
CA VAL A 19 3.52 -2.94 1.87
C VAL A 19 3.37 -2.46 0.43
N GLU A 20 2.96 -3.36 -0.45
CA GLU A 20 2.65 -3.07 -1.86
C GLU A 20 1.14 -2.93 -2.04
N LEU A 21 0.72 -1.86 -2.71
CA LEU A 21 -0.69 -1.52 -2.91
C LEU A 21 -1.06 -1.65 -4.38
N PHE A 22 -2.21 -2.27 -4.65
CA PHE A 22 -2.65 -2.64 -5.99
C PHE A 22 -3.87 -1.82 -6.43
N GLY A 23 -3.63 -0.56 -6.82
CA GLY A 23 -4.69 0.39 -7.17
C GLY A 23 -5.54 -0.05 -8.37
N ASN A 24 -5.00 -0.83 -9.28
CA ASN A 24 -5.77 -1.37 -10.42
C ASN A 24 -6.82 -2.41 -9.98
N HIS A 25 -6.61 -3.07 -8.85
CA HIS A 25 -7.53 -4.09 -8.31
C HIS A 25 -8.46 -3.49 -7.25
N ALA A 26 -7.95 -2.58 -6.41
CA ALA A 26 -8.68 -2.00 -5.30
C ALA A 26 -8.50 -0.46 -5.23
N PRO A 27 -8.99 0.30 -6.23
CA PRO A 27 -8.68 1.73 -6.35
C PRO A 27 -9.20 2.57 -5.16
N LYS A 28 -10.39 2.25 -4.64
CA LYS A 28 -10.96 2.97 -3.49
C LYS A 28 -10.18 2.70 -2.21
N THR A 29 -9.80 1.43 -1.97
CA THR A 29 -9.02 1.03 -0.80
C THR A 29 -7.64 1.65 -0.83
N VAL A 30 -6.96 1.61 -1.97
CA VAL A 30 -5.64 2.23 -2.11
C VAL A 30 -5.72 3.74 -1.90
N LYS A 31 -6.73 4.41 -2.49
CA LYS A 31 -6.94 5.85 -2.27
C LYS A 31 -7.15 6.19 -0.79
N ASN A 32 -7.97 5.42 -0.07
CA ASN A 32 -8.21 5.64 1.36
C ASN A 32 -6.98 5.33 2.24
N PHE A 33 -6.03 4.54 1.73
CA PHE A 33 -4.82 4.16 2.47
C PHE A 33 -3.69 5.18 2.29
N VAL A 34 -3.60 5.83 1.12
CA VAL A 34 -2.53 6.80 0.81
C VAL A 34 -2.96 8.27 0.90
N GLY A 35 -4.25 8.57 0.84
CA GLY A 35 -4.80 9.93 0.81
C GLY A 35 -5.62 10.24 2.06
#